data_AF-A0A954LLS8-F1
#
_entry.id   AF-A0A954LLS8-F1
#
_cell.length_a   1.000
_cell.length_b   1.000
_cell.length_c   1.000
_cell.angle_alpha   90.00
_cell.angle_beta   90.00
_cell.angle_gamma   90.00
#
_symmetry.space_group_name_H-M   'P 1'
#
loop_
_entity.id
_entity.type
_entity.pdbx_description
1 polymer ?
#
loop_
_entity_poly.entity_id
_entity_poly.type
_entity_poly.pdbx_seq_one_letter_code
_entity_poly.pdbx_strand_id
1 'polypeptide(L)'
;AFQAAVRRGVSVQITTNCVENTDCCIAQAAYLTQRRKLVGNKMALWEYQGPNMLHSKSWVVDNIVVIGSYNLDPRAAIFDTQSCVLVYCPELADALVRVMQNERNAFAVPIGRDAIRFTNCLQQGVRSRRAITTSVLRGVAPLVWFQL
;
A
#
# COMPACT_ATOMS: atom_id res chain seq x y z
N ALA A 1 -3.03 -13.51 -8.07
CA ALA A 1 -1.93 -13.15 -9.00
C ALA A 1 -0.56 -13.06 -8.30
N PHE A 2 -0.36 -12.16 -7.32
CA PHE A 2 0.98 -11.93 -6.73
C PHE A 2 1.66 -13.15 -6.11
N GLN A 3 0.93 -13.98 -5.34
CA GLN A 3 1.49 -15.23 -4.81
C GLN A 3 2.01 -16.18 -5.91
N ALA A 4 1.31 -16.24 -7.05
CA ALA A 4 1.74 -17.06 -8.18
C ALA A 4 2.99 -16.45 -8.85
N ALA A 5 3.10 -15.12 -8.91
CA ALA A 5 4.32 -14.45 -9.37
C ALA A 5 5.50 -14.76 -8.45
N VAL A 6 5.33 -14.63 -7.14
CA VAL A 6 6.38 -14.96 -6.15
C VAL A 6 6.80 -16.44 -6.24
N ARG A 7 5.85 -17.37 -6.42
CA ARG A 7 6.18 -18.80 -6.62
C ARG A 7 7.01 -19.06 -7.88
N ARG A 8 6.90 -18.21 -8.89
CA ARG A 8 7.73 -18.24 -10.11
C ARG A 8 9.09 -17.54 -9.94
N GLY A 9 9.41 -17.06 -8.73
CA GLY A 9 10.66 -16.34 -8.45
C GLY A 9 10.61 -14.83 -8.77
N VAL A 10 9.44 -14.28 -9.11
CA VAL A 10 9.29 -12.84 -9.39
C VAL A 10 9.34 -12.06 -8.08
N SER A 11 10.19 -11.04 -8.02
CA SER A 11 10.24 -10.09 -6.90
C SER A 11 9.03 -9.15 -6.94
N VAL A 12 8.26 -9.10 -5.87
CA VAL A 12 7.08 -8.24 -5.75
C VAL A 12 7.28 -7.27 -4.60
N GLN A 13 7.19 -5.98 -4.90
CA GLN A 13 7.37 -4.88 -3.95
C GLN A 13 6.12 -4.00 -3.97
N ILE A 14 5.60 -3.67 -2.79
CA ILE A 14 4.37 -2.89 -2.63
C ILE A 14 4.67 -1.74 -1.67
N THR A 15 4.35 -0.52 -2.07
CA THR A 15 4.34 0.66 -1.20
C THR A 15 2.90 1.16 -1.11
N THR A 16 2.40 1.33 0.11
CA THR A 16 1.04 1.79 0.37
C THR A 16 1.02 2.78 1.53
N ASN A 17 -0.05 3.57 1.66
CA ASN A 17 -0.19 4.52 2.77
C ASN A 17 -0.21 3.80 4.13
N CYS A 18 0.37 4.47 5.14
CA CYS A 18 0.17 4.08 6.53
C CYS A 18 -1.22 4.53 7.04
N VAL A 19 -1.55 4.15 8.27
CA VAL A 19 -2.87 4.44 8.87
C VAL A 19 -3.08 5.94 9.07
N GLU A 20 -2.00 6.68 9.29
CA GLU A 20 -1.99 8.11 9.56
C GLU A 20 -2.23 8.95 8.30
N ASN A 21 -1.97 8.37 7.12
CA ASN A 21 -1.90 9.06 5.84
C ASN A 21 -2.94 8.59 4.82
N THR A 22 -3.93 7.84 5.27
CA THR A 22 -5.02 7.35 4.42
C THR A 22 -6.23 8.28 4.47
N ASP A 23 -6.92 8.44 3.34
CA ASP A 23 -8.20 9.15 3.24
C ASP A 23 -9.41 8.23 3.52
N CYS A 24 -9.23 6.92 3.37
CA CYS A 24 -10.28 5.92 3.55
C CYS A 24 -9.93 4.92 4.65
N CYS A 25 -10.48 5.14 5.84
CA CYS A 25 -10.24 4.29 7.00
C CYS A 25 -10.75 2.85 6.82
N ILE A 26 -11.82 2.64 6.03
CA ILE A 26 -12.37 1.31 5.73
C ILE A 26 -11.40 0.51 4.85
N ALA A 27 -10.88 1.12 3.78
CA ALA A 27 -9.87 0.50 2.93
C ALA A 27 -8.61 0.16 3.75
N GLN A 28 -8.22 1.05 4.66
CA GLN A 28 -7.08 0.80 5.55
C GLN A 28 -7.34 -0.34 6.53
N ALA A 29 -8.53 -0.43 7.11
CA ALA A 29 -8.91 -1.54 7.99
C ALA A 29 -8.83 -2.88 7.23
N ALA A 30 -9.35 -2.93 6.01
CA ALA A 30 -9.24 -4.10 5.14
C ALA A 30 -7.77 -4.47 4.86
N TYR A 31 -6.93 -3.49 4.51
CA TYR A 31 -5.49 -3.69 4.36
C TYR A 31 -4.85 -4.28 5.63
N LEU A 32 -5.15 -3.73 6.82
CA LEU A 32 -4.59 -4.20 8.08
C LEU A 32 -4.92 -5.68 8.37
N THR A 33 -6.10 -6.16 7.97
CA THR A 33 -6.44 -7.61 8.09
C THR A 33 -5.58 -8.50 7.19
N GLN A 34 -5.20 -8.00 6.01
CA GLN A 34 -4.46 -8.74 5.00
C GLN A 34 -2.95 -8.55 5.08
N ARG A 35 -2.49 -7.51 5.78
CA ARG A 35 -1.08 -7.11 5.93
C ARG A 35 -0.16 -8.27 6.30
N ARG A 36 -0.55 -9.09 7.29
CA ARG A 36 0.22 -10.28 7.69
C ARG A 36 0.35 -11.31 6.56
N LYS A 37 -0.71 -11.51 5.78
CA LYS A 37 -0.68 -12.42 4.62
C LYS A 37 0.24 -11.88 3.53
N LEU A 38 0.21 -10.57 3.27
CA LEU A 38 1.09 -9.95 2.27
C LEU A 38 2.57 -10.18 2.59
N VAL A 39 2.97 -9.90 3.83
CA VAL A 39 4.34 -10.10 4.30
C VAL A 39 4.71 -11.59 4.34
N GLY A 40 3.81 -12.45 4.81
CA GLY A 40 4.02 -13.90 4.88
C GLY A 40 4.24 -14.55 3.51
N ASN A 41 3.73 -13.95 2.44
CA ASN A 41 3.88 -14.40 1.06
C ASN A 41 5.21 -13.99 0.40
N LYS A 42 6.23 -13.59 1.18
CA LYS A 42 7.54 -13.13 0.69
C LYS A 42 7.47 -11.90 -0.24
N MET A 43 6.41 -11.10 -0.15
CA MET A 43 6.34 -9.81 -0.82
C MET A 43 6.99 -8.74 0.06
N ALA A 44 7.75 -7.83 -0.53
CA ALA A 44 8.32 -6.70 0.20
C ALA A 44 7.26 -5.60 0.34
N LEU A 45 6.81 -5.35 1.57
CA LEU A 45 5.76 -4.37 1.86
C LEU A 45 6.34 -3.17 2.58
N TRP A 46 5.97 -1.97 2.15
CA TRP A 46 6.40 -0.70 2.71
C TRP A 46 5.19 0.19 3.00
N GLU A 47 5.19 0.82 4.18
CA GLU A 47 4.17 1.78 4.59
C GLU A 47 4.73 3.21 4.50
N TYR A 48 4.14 4.01 3.62
CA TYR A 48 4.49 5.40 3.37
C TYR A 48 3.99 6.32 4.50
N GLN A 49 4.89 7.10 5.08
CA GLN A 49 4.68 7.99 6.25
C GLN A 49 5.07 9.44 5.94
N GLY A 50 5.01 9.86 4.67
CA GLY A 50 5.37 11.23 4.27
C GLY A 50 4.39 12.29 4.80
N PRO A 51 4.55 13.56 4.45
CA PRO A 51 3.69 14.64 4.94
C PRO A 51 2.26 14.61 4.36
N ASN A 52 2.12 14.11 3.13
CA ASN A 52 0.85 14.02 2.40
C ASN A 52 0.48 12.56 2.11
N MET A 53 -0.75 12.29 1.71
CA MET A 53 -1.14 10.95 1.24
C MET A 53 -0.46 10.60 -0.09
N LEU A 54 0.00 9.36 -0.25
CA LEU A 54 0.39 8.81 -1.54
C LEU A 54 -0.88 8.59 -2.38
N HIS A 55 -1.20 9.55 -3.25
CA HIS A 55 -2.37 9.48 -4.14
C HIS A 55 -2.03 8.89 -5.52
N SER A 56 -0.76 8.67 -5.85
CA SER A 56 -0.39 8.02 -7.12
C SER A 56 -0.74 6.53 -7.10
N LYS A 57 -1.37 6.04 -8.18
CA LYS A 57 -1.58 4.61 -8.43
C LYS A 57 -0.83 4.24 -9.69
N SER A 58 0.28 3.55 -9.49
CA SER A 58 1.12 3.10 -10.57
C SER A 58 1.85 1.82 -10.20
N TRP A 59 2.14 1.01 -11.20
CA TRP A 59 2.96 -0.19 -11.04
C TRP A 59 3.77 -0.45 -12.30
N VAL A 60 4.91 -1.09 -12.12
CA VAL A 60 5.82 -1.48 -13.19
C VAL A 60 5.94 -3.00 -13.18
N VAL A 61 5.75 -3.59 -14.36
CA VAL A 61 5.97 -5.03 -14.59
C VAL A 61 6.92 -5.15 -15.77
N ASP A 62 8.16 -5.54 -15.48
CA ASP A 62 9.25 -5.54 -16.45
C ASP A 62 9.35 -4.16 -17.15
N ASN A 63 9.11 -4.09 -18.46
CA ASN A 63 9.15 -2.85 -19.25
C ASN A 63 7.77 -2.20 -19.46
N ILE A 64 6.74 -2.67 -18.73
CA ILE A 64 5.37 -2.16 -18.82
C ILE A 64 5.09 -1.26 -17.62
N VAL A 65 4.69 -0.03 -17.92
CA VAL A 65 4.24 0.96 -16.95
C VAL A 65 2.73 1.03 -16.99
N VAL A 66 2.13 1.01 -15.81
CA VAL A 66 0.70 1.28 -15.64
C VAL A 66 0.53 2.44 -14.70
N ILE A 67 -0.24 3.44 -15.13
CA ILE A 67 -0.57 4.62 -14.34
C ILE A 67 -2.06 4.88 -14.51
N GLY A 68 -2.77 5.19 -13.43
CA GLY A 68 -4.19 5.48 -13.53
C GLY A 68 -4.86 5.79 -12.20
N SER A 69 -6.18 5.61 -12.18
CA SER A 69 -7.01 5.80 -11.00
C SER A 69 -7.19 4.51 -10.18
N TYR A 70 -6.84 3.35 -10.75
CA TYR A 70 -7.16 2.04 -10.20
C TYR A 70 -6.36 1.73 -8.93
N ASN A 71 -7.06 1.69 -7.79
CA ASN A 71 -6.53 1.07 -6.59
C ASN A 71 -6.52 -0.45 -6.79
N LEU A 72 -5.40 -1.11 -6.50
CA LEU A 72 -5.23 -2.57 -6.60
C LEU A 72 -5.97 -3.32 -5.47
N ASP A 73 -7.28 -3.07 -5.34
CA ASP A 73 -8.15 -3.65 -4.32
C ASP A 73 -9.45 -4.21 -4.95
N PRO A 74 -10.05 -5.26 -4.37
CA PRO A 74 -11.25 -5.88 -4.92
C PRO A 74 -12.46 -4.94 -5.04
N ARG A 75 -12.57 -3.93 -4.16
CA ARG A 75 -13.70 -2.99 -4.20
C ARG A 75 -13.59 -2.09 -5.42
N ALA A 76 -12.41 -1.58 -5.75
CA ALA A 76 -12.19 -0.82 -6.98
C ALA A 76 -12.49 -1.64 -8.24
N ALA A 77 -12.19 -2.95 -8.21
CA ALA A 77 -12.46 -3.86 -9.33
C ALA A 77 -13.96 -4.08 -9.60
N ILE A 78 -14.78 -4.03 -8.54
CA ILE A 78 -16.20 -4.40 -8.60
C ILE A 78 -17.10 -3.16 -8.73
N PHE A 79 -16.77 -2.08 -8.02
CA PHE A 79 -17.69 -0.95 -7.82
C PHE A 79 -17.27 0.35 -8.51
N ASP A 80 -15.98 0.52 -8.80
CA ASP A 80 -15.50 1.79 -9.33
C ASP A 80 -15.39 1.73 -10.87
N THR A 81 -15.72 2.85 -11.52
CA THR A 81 -15.29 3.07 -12.90
C THR A 81 -13.86 3.59 -12.87
N GLN A 82 -12.93 2.81 -13.43
CA GLN A 82 -11.50 3.06 -13.31
C GLN A 82 -10.87 3.14 -14.70
N SER A 83 -9.85 3.99 -14.85
CA SER A 83 -9.09 4.12 -16.08
C SER A 83 -7.60 4.00 -15.79
N CYS A 84 -6.88 3.37 -16.71
CA CYS A 84 -5.44 3.19 -16.65
C CYS A 84 -4.86 3.31 -18.05
N VAL A 85 -3.66 3.88 -18.14
CA VAL A 85 -2.84 3.86 -19.34
C VAL A 85 -1.76 2.81 -19.15
N LEU A 86 -1.64 1.89 -20.12
CA LEU A 86 -0.54 0.95 -20.23
C LEU A 86 0.46 1.49 -21.25
N VAL A 87 1.72 1.59 -20.85
CA VAL A 87 2.81 2.03 -21.72
C VAL A 87 3.91 0.99 -21.70
N TYR A 88 4.25 0.45 -22.86
CA TYR A 88 5.46 -0.37 -23.01
C TYR A 88 6.63 0.55 -23.39
N CYS A 89 7.51 0.83 -22.42
CA CYS A 89 8.68 1.67 -22.61
C CYS A 89 9.68 1.36 -21.50
N PRO A 90 10.78 0.65 -21.79
CA PRO A 90 11.82 0.33 -20.81
C PRO A 90 12.37 1.58 -20.11
N GLU A 91 12.58 2.67 -20.83
CA GLU A 91 13.14 3.91 -20.30
C GLU A 91 12.19 4.57 -19.28
N LEU A 92 10.88 4.54 -19.56
CA LEU A 92 9.86 5.04 -18.66
C LEU A 92 9.69 4.12 -17.44
N ALA A 93 9.76 2.81 -17.63
CA ALA A 93 9.72 1.83 -16.55
C ALA A 93 10.85 2.08 -15.55
N ASP A 94 12.08 2.21 -16.05
CA ASP A 94 13.25 2.52 -15.21
C ASP A 94 13.13 3.88 -14.52
N ALA A 95 12.66 4.91 -15.23
CA ALA A 95 12.45 6.23 -14.64
C ALA A 95 11.42 6.20 -13.51
N LEU A 96 10.30 5.50 -13.71
CA LEU A 96 9.25 5.38 -12.71
C LEU A 96 9.72 4.56 -11.50
N VAL A 97 10.45 3.46 -11.72
CA VAL A 97 11.05 2.68 -10.64
C VAL A 97 12.00 3.55 -9.80
N ARG A 98 12.84 4.39 -10.42
CA ARG A 98 13.70 5.32 -9.70
C ARG A 98 12.90 6.31 -8.84
N VAL A 99 11.84 6.90 -9.38
CA VAL A 99 10.96 7.81 -8.62
C VAL A 99 10.31 7.09 -7.44
N MET A 100 9.74 5.90 -7.67
CA MET A 100 9.14 5.08 -6.62
C MET A 100 10.14 4.72 -5.51
N GLN A 101 11.38 4.39 -5.88
CA GLN A 101 12.44 4.08 -4.93
C GLN A 101 12.87 5.30 -4.13
N ASN A 102 12.99 6.47 -4.75
CA ASN A 102 13.34 7.72 -4.07
C ASN A 102 12.28 8.10 -3.03
N GLU A 103 11.01 8.09 -3.41
CA GLU A 103 9.88 8.36 -2.50
C GLU A 103 9.83 7.36 -1.35
N ARG A 104 10.00 6.07 -1.66
CA ARG A 104 10.04 5.01 -0.65
C ARG A 104 11.20 5.18 0.32
N ASN A 105 12.40 5.44 -0.17
CA ASN A 105 13.58 5.59 0.66
C ASN A 105 13.50 6.85 1.56
N ALA A 106 12.82 7.89 1.09
CA ALA A 106 12.61 9.12 1.85
C ALA A 106 11.55 8.96 2.96
N PHE A 107 10.46 8.26 2.68
CA PHE A 107 9.24 8.35 3.52
C PHE A 107 8.63 7.03 3.95
N ALA A 108 9.05 5.89 3.41
CA ALA A 108 8.40 4.62 3.69
C ALA A 108 9.23 3.71 4.60
N VAL A 109 8.53 2.91 5.39
CA VAL A 109 9.13 1.98 6.36
C VAL A 109 8.81 0.54 5.95
N PRO A 110 9.79 -0.38 5.95
CA PRO A 110 9.54 -1.76 5.57
C PRO A 110 8.78 -2.51 6.66
N ILE A 111 7.83 -3.34 6.25
CA ILE A 111 7.03 -4.16 7.15
C ILE A 111 7.59 -5.59 7.17
N GLY A 112 8.24 -5.94 8.28
CA GLY A 112 8.73 -7.29 8.56
C GLY A 112 7.67 -8.26 9.10
N ARG A 113 8.01 -9.56 9.15
CA ARG A 113 7.15 -10.65 9.66
C ARG A 113 6.64 -10.40 11.09
N ASP A 114 7.46 -9.75 11.92
CA ASP A 114 7.15 -9.44 13.33
C ASP A 114 6.77 -7.96 13.55
N ALA A 115 6.70 -7.17 12.47
CA ALA A 115 6.57 -5.73 12.58
C ALA A 115 5.08 -5.30 12.63
N ILE A 116 4.45 -5.45 13.79
CA ILE A 116 3.67 -4.33 14.33
C ILE A 116 4.69 -3.30 14.83
N ARG A 117 5.54 -2.79 13.94
CA ARG A 117 6.42 -1.67 14.26
C ARG A 117 5.62 -0.45 13.90
N PHE A 118 4.81 0.03 14.84
CA PHE A 118 4.47 1.45 14.85
C PHE A 118 5.79 2.18 15.00
N THR A 119 6.42 2.56 13.89
CA THR A 119 7.49 3.54 13.98
C THR A 119 6.89 4.80 14.60
N ASN A 120 7.66 5.40 15.51
CA ASN A 120 7.31 6.54 16.33
C ASN A 120 7.00 7.82 15.52
N CYS A 121 6.03 7.79 14.61
CA CYS A 121 5.43 9.01 14.03
C CYS A 121 4.48 9.69 15.03
N LEU A 122 4.38 9.19 16.26
CA LEU A 122 3.82 9.90 17.41
C LEU A 122 4.82 10.86 18.09
N GLN A 123 6.13 10.80 17.75
CA GLN A 123 7.12 11.69 18.35
C GLN A 123 7.26 13.05 17.65
N GLN A 124 6.72 13.21 16.44
CA GLN A 124 6.61 14.53 15.80
C GLN A 124 5.19 15.10 15.92
N GLY A 125 4.90 15.66 17.10
CA GLY A 125 4.08 16.88 17.22
C GLY A 125 2.58 16.85 16.88
N VAL A 126 1.97 15.78 16.34
CA VAL A 126 0.52 15.78 16.04
C VAL A 126 -0.29 15.25 17.24
N ARG A 127 -0.56 16.19 18.16
CA ARG A 127 -1.21 15.98 19.46
C ARG A 127 -2.68 15.51 19.34
N SER A 128 -2.96 14.36 19.95
CA SER A 128 -4.17 14.01 20.73
C SER A 128 -5.57 13.82 20.11
N ARG A 129 -5.80 13.90 18.79
CA ARG A 129 -7.14 13.54 18.22
C ARG A 129 -7.22 12.23 17.41
N ARG A 130 -6.08 11.60 17.08
CA ARG A 130 -6.03 10.50 16.09
C ARG A 130 -5.63 9.11 16.62
N ALA A 131 -5.32 8.99 17.92
CA ALA A 131 -5.01 7.69 18.53
C ALA A 131 -6.26 6.80 18.75
N ILE A 132 -7.44 7.42 18.87
CA ILE A 132 -8.73 6.71 19.05
C ILE A 132 -9.11 5.94 17.78
N THR A 133 -8.82 6.50 16.61
CA THR A 133 -9.11 5.88 15.30
C THR A 133 -8.41 4.54 15.12
N THR A 134 -7.15 4.40 15.54
CA THR A 134 -6.38 3.16 15.34
C THR A 134 -6.93 1.98 16.16
N SER A 135 -7.39 2.24 17.39
CA SER A 135 -8.01 1.21 18.25
C SER A 135 -9.39 0.80 17.76
N VAL A 136 -10.20 1.77 17.32
CA VAL A 136 -11.52 1.50 16.71
C VAL A 136 -11.34 0.70 15.42
N LEU A 137 -10.45 1.11 14.52
CA LEU A 137 -10.20 0.41 13.25
C LEU A 137 -9.75 -1.04 13.47
N ARG A 138 -8.98 -1.33 14.53
CA ARG A 138 -8.63 -2.71 14.91
C ARG A 138 -9.82 -3.53 15.38
N GLY A 139 -10.78 -2.90 16.07
CA GLY A 139 -12.01 -3.56 16.53
C GLY A 139 -13.02 -3.81 15.41
N VAL A 140 -13.14 -2.91 14.43
CA VAL A 140 -14.05 -3.08 13.27
C VAL A 140 -13.44 -3.83 12.09
N ALA A 141 -12.12 -3.93 11.98
CA ALA A 141 -11.46 -4.64 10.87
C ALA A 141 -11.95 -6.09 10.65
N PRO A 142 -12.23 -6.90 11.69
CA PRO A 142 -12.84 -8.22 11.50
C PRO A 142 -14.29 -8.18 11.00
N LEU A 143 -15.04 -7.11 11.30
CA LEU A 143 -16.46 -6.94 10.96
C LEU A 143 -16.66 -6.49 9.51
N VAL A 144 -15.70 -5.76 8.93
CA VAL A 144 -15.74 -5.32 7.51
C VAL A 144 -15.71 -6.53 6.55
N TRP A 145 -15.23 -7.70 6.99
CA TRP A 145 -15.22 -8.91 6.16
C TRP A 145 -16.60 -9.56 5.97
N PHE A 146 -17.61 -9.19 6.76
CA PHE A 146 -18.92 -9.85 6.72
C PHE A 146 -19.92 -9.27 5.70
N GLN A 147 -19.57 -8.21 4.96
CA GLN A 147 -20.51 -7.52 4.05
C GLN A 147 -19.94 -7.11 2.68
N LEU A 148 -18.85 -7.71 2.19
CA LEU A 148 -18.36 -7.51 0.82
C LEU A 148 -18.12 -8.85 0.12
#